data_AF-A0A3B8V0B5-F1
#
_entry.id   AF-A0A3B8V0B5-F1
#
_cell.length_a   1.000
_cell.length_b   1.000
_cell.length_c   1.000
_cell.angle_alpha   90.00
_cell.angle_beta   90.00
_cell.angle_gamma   90.00
#
_symmetry.space_group_name_H-M   'P 1'
#
loop_
_entity.id
_entity.type
_entity.pdbx_description
1 polymer ?
#
loop_
_entity_poly.entity_id
_entity_poly.type
_entity_poly.pdbx_seq_one_letter_code
_entity_poly.pdbx_strand_id
1 'polypeptide(L)'
;PREIVGWWSDGRSLIEVARDGRYRRWNDLDRFDRPSDLGRWHRENHAVFWLNSYLLPAPPPRRVALWLRDEVLMADVARLKTPFMHSATPPRVPADDLIGRWRGPGGELRLDPDLTYTWTRSEAVDAPIAITSQRGRWRLLPDGRLLIEPFAVNQRPMIRVAILDDSNRIVELASDSGGLRRESPRPRPVTTPAANPEAPTRESVADPGDRRSDRP
;
A
#
# COMPACT_ATOMS: atom_id res chain seq x y z
N PRO A 1 24.19 -12.85 13.58
CA PRO A 1 23.05 -12.00 14.03
C PRO A 1 21.89 -12.10 13.02
N ARG A 2 20.66 -12.33 13.49
CA ARG A 2 19.46 -12.36 12.62
C ARG A 2 19.09 -10.93 12.17
N GLU A 3 18.47 -10.82 10.99
CA GLU A 3 18.00 -9.54 10.44
C GLU A 3 16.67 -9.13 11.11
N ILE A 4 16.50 -7.83 11.36
CA ILE A 4 15.28 -7.26 11.98
C ILE A 4 14.45 -6.40 11.02
N VAL A 5 14.73 -6.48 9.72
CA VAL A 5 14.03 -5.71 8.68
C VAL A 5 12.64 -6.27 8.46
N GLY A 6 11.65 -5.39 8.39
CA GLY A 6 10.24 -5.75 8.21
C GLY A 6 9.30 -4.87 9.01
N TRP A 7 8.07 -5.35 9.16
CA TRP A 7 7.06 -4.75 10.02
C TRP A 7 6.95 -5.53 11.33
N TRP A 8 6.77 -4.82 12.43
CA TRP A 8 6.73 -5.41 13.77
C TRP A 8 5.59 -4.77 14.57
N SER A 9 4.72 -5.57 15.19
CA SER A 9 3.59 -5.08 15.98
C SER A 9 3.34 -5.91 17.23
N ASP A 10 2.93 -5.25 18.31
CA ASP A 10 2.40 -5.83 19.54
C ASP A 10 0.85 -5.90 19.55
N GLY A 11 0.22 -5.59 18.41
CA GLY A 11 -1.23 -5.47 18.25
C GLY A 11 -1.82 -4.11 18.67
N ARG A 12 -0.99 -3.15 19.10
CA ARG A 12 -1.40 -1.78 19.46
C ARG A 12 -0.56 -0.72 18.76
N SER A 13 0.76 -0.85 18.81
CA SER A 13 1.76 -0.04 18.15
C SER A 13 2.37 -0.75 16.93
N LEU A 14 3.04 0.02 16.07
CA LEU A 14 3.72 -0.47 14.87
C LEU A 14 5.16 0.05 14.80
N ILE A 15 6.09 -0.80 14.36
CA ILE A 15 7.47 -0.44 14.01
C ILE A 15 7.75 -0.90 12.56
N GLU A 16 8.33 -0.03 11.75
CA GLU A 16 8.94 -0.35 10.45
C GLU A 16 10.46 -0.29 10.61
N VAL A 17 11.18 -1.32 10.16
CA VAL A 17 12.65 -1.32 10.07
C VAL A 17 13.08 -1.56 8.63
N ALA A 18 13.81 -0.60 8.06
CA ALA A 18 14.29 -0.63 6.69
C ALA A 18 15.71 -1.20 6.56
N ARG A 19 16.01 -1.79 5.40
CA ARG A 19 17.33 -2.36 5.05
C ARG A 19 18.47 -1.35 5.06
N ASP A 20 18.17 -0.08 4.81
CA ASP A 20 19.17 1.00 4.68
C ASP A 20 19.59 1.63 6.02
N GLY A 21 19.12 1.05 7.14
CA GLY A 21 19.34 1.56 8.48
C GLY A 21 18.20 2.40 9.05
N ARG A 22 17.16 2.81 8.30
CA ARG A 22 16.07 3.63 8.88
C ARG A 22 15.08 2.81 9.73
N TYR A 23 14.43 3.47 10.68
CA TYR A 23 13.23 2.96 11.35
C TYR A 23 12.15 4.05 11.48
N ARG A 24 10.90 3.62 11.68
CA ARG A 24 9.76 4.45 12.10
C ARG A 24 8.94 3.71 13.16
N ARG A 25 8.30 4.44 14.07
CA ARG A 25 7.38 3.87 15.07
C ARG A 25 6.10 4.71 15.21
N TRP A 26 4.96 4.05 15.25
CA TRP A 26 3.64 4.62 15.54
C TRP A 26 3.16 4.15 16.94
N ASN A 27 2.29 4.93 17.58
CA ASN A 27 1.69 4.54 18.87
C ASN A 27 0.53 3.56 18.67
N ASP A 28 -0.16 3.76 17.57
CA ASP A 28 -1.24 3.01 16.95
C ASP A 28 -0.69 2.09 15.82
N LEU A 29 -1.60 1.52 15.01
CA LEU A 29 -1.28 0.68 13.86
C LEU A 29 -1.28 1.43 12.51
N ASP A 30 -1.62 2.73 12.50
CA ASP A 30 -1.80 3.49 11.26
C ASP A 30 -0.48 4.09 10.75
N ARG A 31 0.16 3.31 9.88
CA ARG A 31 1.39 3.66 9.17
C ARG A 31 1.29 4.92 8.29
N PHE A 32 0.09 5.39 7.98
CA PHE A 32 -0.15 6.63 7.22
C PHE A 32 -0.16 7.86 8.12
N ASP A 33 -0.37 7.70 9.43
CA ASP A 33 -0.29 8.81 10.36
C ASP A 33 1.18 9.20 10.65
N ARG A 34 1.40 10.34 11.31
CA ARG A 34 2.73 10.84 11.62
C ARG A 34 3.44 9.88 12.59
N PRO A 35 4.64 9.34 12.25
CA PRO A 35 5.39 8.50 13.18
C PRO A 35 5.65 9.22 14.51
N SER A 36 5.30 8.55 15.61
CA SER A 36 5.57 8.96 16.98
C SER A 36 7.07 9.05 17.30
N ASP A 37 7.90 8.33 16.54
CA ASP A 37 9.36 8.45 16.51
C ASP A 37 9.92 7.90 15.18
N LEU A 38 11.09 8.38 14.75
CA LEU A 38 11.80 7.92 13.56
C LEU A 38 13.29 8.28 13.60
N GLY A 39 14.14 7.41 13.05
CA GLY A 39 15.60 7.55 13.15
C GLY A 39 16.38 6.53 12.33
N ARG A 40 17.61 6.19 12.78
CA ARG A 40 18.47 5.15 12.17
C ARG A 40 19.02 4.14 13.20
N TRP A 41 19.05 2.87 12.83
CA TRP A 41 19.84 1.81 13.47
C TRP A 41 21.25 1.72 12.86
N HIS A 42 22.25 1.39 13.68
CA HIS A 42 23.63 1.13 13.25
C HIS A 42 23.97 -0.34 13.53
N ARG A 43 24.72 -0.98 12.63
CA ARG A 43 24.86 -2.45 12.59
C ARG A 43 25.91 -3.03 13.56
N GLU A 44 26.75 -2.17 14.13
CA GLU A 44 28.04 -2.54 14.75
C GLU A 44 27.93 -3.09 16.18
N ASN A 45 26.88 -2.72 16.94
CA ASN A 45 26.69 -3.20 18.30
C ASN A 45 25.36 -3.93 18.44
N HIS A 46 25.41 -5.23 18.74
CA HIS A 46 24.22 -6.04 18.89
C HIS A 46 23.50 -5.73 20.21
N ALA A 47 22.16 -5.58 20.13
CA ALA A 47 21.23 -5.37 21.24
C ALA A 47 21.25 -4.02 21.99
N VAL A 48 21.91 -2.96 21.49
CA VAL A 48 21.71 -1.58 21.99
C VAL A 48 21.56 -0.58 20.85
N PHE A 49 20.41 0.09 20.78
CA PHE A 49 20.06 1.04 19.71
C PHE A 49 19.95 2.48 20.25
N TRP A 50 19.94 3.43 19.32
CA TRP A 50 20.06 4.86 19.58
C TRP A 50 18.98 5.60 18.80
N LEU A 51 17.91 6.01 19.48
CA LEU A 51 16.78 6.70 18.85
C LEU A 51 17.09 8.19 18.74
N ASN A 52 17.89 8.53 17.73
CA ASN A 52 18.15 9.92 17.32
C ASN A 52 16.90 10.47 16.62
N SER A 53 15.89 10.84 17.42
CA SER A 53 14.61 11.34 16.95
C SER A 53 14.76 12.65 16.18
N TYR A 54 14.35 12.67 14.92
CA TYR A 54 14.36 13.88 14.08
C TYR A 54 13.10 14.75 14.25
N LEU A 55 12.32 14.54 15.30
CA LEU A 55 11.14 15.36 15.61
C LEU A 55 11.55 16.76 16.10
N LEU A 56 10.69 17.75 15.88
CA LEU A 56 10.87 19.12 16.35
C LEU A 56 9.66 19.54 17.23
N PRO A 57 9.88 20.15 18.40
CA PRO A 57 11.19 20.36 19.06
C PRO A 57 11.86 19.03 19.41
N ALA A 58 13.19 18.97 19.32
CA ALA A 58 13.95 17.74 19.52
C ALA A 58 13.82 17.27 20.98
N PRO A 59 13.31 16.05 21.24
CA PRO A 59 13.33 15.49 22.59
C PRO A 59 14.79 15.23 23.01
N PRO A 60 15.11 15.28 24.33
CA PRO A 60 16.44 14.94 24.80
C PRO A 60 16.88 13.55 24.30
N PRO A 61 18.13 13.37 23.84
CA PRO A 61 18.60 12.10 23.27
C PRO A 61 18.34 10.91 24.20
N ARG A 62 17.54 9.93 23.74
CA ARG A 62 17.13 8.76 24.52
C ARG A 62 17.73 7.48 23.94
N ARG A 63 18.51 6.79 24.76
CA ARG A 63 19.06 5.46 24.45
C ARG A 63 17.95 4.42 24.63
N VAL A 64 17.63 3.66 23.59
CA VAL A 64 16.56 2.65 23.57
C VAL A 64 16.90 1.56 22.55
N ALA A 65 17.08 0.33 23.03
CA ALA A 65 17.03 -0.93 22.28
C ALA A 65 15.55 -1.41 22.20
N LEU A 66 15.02 -2.21 21.29
CA LEU A 66 15.47 -2.86 20.06
C LEU A 66 16.54 -3.95 20.25
N TRP A 67 16.07 -5.19 20.41
CA TRP A 67 16.87 -6.41 20.27
C TRP A 67 15.95 -7.60 19.93
N LEU A 68 16.48 -8.65 19.32
CA LEU A 68 15.74 -9.91 19.18
C LEU A 68 15.88 -10.74 20.45
N ARG A 69 14.77 -11.34 20.87
CA ARG A 69 14.72 -12.41 21.86
C ARG A 69 13.66 -13.41 21.40
N ASP A 70 14.02 -14.68 21.29
CA ASP A 70 13.06 -15.77 21.05
C ASP A 70 12.14 -15.50 19.82
N GLU A 71 12.74 -15.00 18.72
CA GLU A 71 12.12 -14.50 17.47
C GLU A 71 11.16 -13.29 17.59
N VAL A 72 11.06 -12.68 18.77
CA VAL A 72 10.32 -11.45 19.04
C VAL A 72 11.28 -10.24 19.01
N LEU A 73 10.85 -9.12 18.41
CA LEU A 73 11.55 -7.84 18.55
C LEU A 73 11.13 -7.21 19.89
N MET A 74 12.03 -7.22 20.85
CA MET A 74 11.86 -6.50 22.10
C MET A 74 12.22 -5.03 21.91
N ALA A 75 11.35 -4.14 22.39
CA ALA A 75 11.61 -2.72 22.50
C ALA A 75 11.60 -2.28 23.97
N ASP A 76 12.45 -1.34 24.36
CA ASP A 76 12.50 -0.62 25.66
C ASP A 76 12.04 0.84 25.45
N VAL A 77 11.09 1.02 24.52
CA VAL A 77 10.59 2.35 24.15
C VAL A 77 9.80 2.90 25.33
N ALA A 78 10.17 4.11 25.77
CA ALA A 78 9.60 4.77 26.95
C ALA A 78 9.65 3.91 28.24
N ARG A 79 10.66 3.03 28.38
CA ARG A 79 10.83 2.06 29.49
C ARG A 79 9.82 0.92 29.54
N LEU A 80 9.00 0.73 28.50
CA LEU A 80 8.10 -0.42 28.36
C LEU A 80 8.81 -1.51 27.56
N LYS A 81 8.95 -2.70 28.15
CA LYS A 81 9.54 -3.88 27.51
C LYS A 81 8.49 -4.70 26.75
N THR A 82 7.90 -4.13 25.71
CA THR A 82 6.82 -4.78 24.96
C THR A 82 7.37 -5.74 23.90
N PRO A 83 6.81 -6.95 23.76
CA PRO A 83 7.13 -7.88 22.67
C PRO A 83 6.42 -7.49 21.36
N PHE A 84 7.18 -7.26 20.30
CA PHE A 84 6.64 -7.05 18.94
C PHE A 84 6.85 -8.30 18.08
N MET A 85 5.77 -8.80 17.46
CA MET A 85 5.80 -9.92 16.52
C MET A 85 6.12 -9.43 15.10
N HIS A 86 6.92 -10.20 14.36
CA HIS A 86 7.22 -9.91 12.95
C HIS A 86 5.99 -10.12 12.05
N SER A 87 5.84 -9.27 11.04
CA SER A 87 4.89 -9.43 9.94
C SER A 87 5.50 -9.10 8.59
N ALA A 88 5.22 -9.93 7.58
CA ALA A 88 5.67 -9.71 6.20
C ALA A 88 5.00 -8.50 5.53
N THR A 89 3.83 -8.08 6.02
CA THR A 89 3.08 -6.90 5.57
C THR A 89 2.72 -6.02 6.77
N PRO A 90 2.51 -4.70 6.60
CA PRO A 90 1.94 -3.89 7.67
C PRO A 90 0.54 -4.40 8.05
N PRO A 91 0.07 -4.13 9.28
CA PRO A 91 -1.34 -4.26 9.63
C PRO A 91 -2.24 -3.48 8.67
N ARG A 92 -3.44 -4.01 8.41
CA ARG A 92 -4.48 -3.27 7.68
C ARG A 92 -5.13 -2.24 8.59
N VAL A 93 -5.38 -1.05 8.05
CA VAL A 93 -6.07 0.07 8.71
C VAL A 93 -7.14 0.65 7.79
N PRO A 94 -8.14 1.40 8.28
CA PRO A 94 -9.26 1.86 7.44
C PRO A 94 -8.84 2.72 6.23
N ALA A 95 -7.69 3.40 6.31
CA ALA A 95 -7.11 4.15 5.19
C ALA A 95 -6.69 3.25 4.00
N ASP A 96 -6.44 1.95 4.20
CA ASP A 96 -6.15 1.00 3.11
C ASP A 96 -7.34 0.85 2.14
N ASP A 97 -8.57 0.96 2.63
CA ASP A 97 -9.76 0.85 1.78
C ASP A 97 -10.00 2.11 0.93
N LEU A 98 -9.30 3.23 1.20
CA LEU A 98 -9.41 4.43 0.38
C LEU A 98 -8.47 4.41 -0.84
N ILE A 99 -7.38 3.64 -0.77
CA ILE A 99 -6.35 3.58 -1.81
C ILE A 99 -6.89 2.98 -3.11
N GLY A 100 -6.54 3.61 -4.24
CA GLY A 100 -6.92 3.17 -5.58
C GLY A 100 -7.57 4.27 -6.40
N ARG A 101 -8.34 3.87 -7.42
CA ARG A 101 -9.13 4.79 -8.26
C ARG A 101 -10.57 4.84 -7.80
N TRP A 102 -11.18 6.01 -7.96
CA TRP A 102 -12.57 6.32 -7.72
C TRP A 102 -13.10 7.06 -8.95
N ARG A 103 -14.26 6.68 -9.49
CA ARG A 103 -14.80 7.21 -10.76
C ARG A 103 -16.31 7.43 -10.68
N GLY A 104 -16.80 8.39 -11.46
CA GLY A 104 -18.23 8.69 -11.60
C GLY A 104 -18.47 10.05 -12.25
N PRO A 105 -19.70 10.59 -12.20
CA PRO A 105 -20.00 11.94 -12.70
C PRO A 105 -19.06 13.02 -12.11
N GLY A 106 -18.65 12.85 -10.85
CA GLY A 106 -17.71 13.74 -10.16
C GLY A 106 -16.26 13.74 -10.69
N GLY A 107 -15.94 12.92 -11.70
CA GLY A 107 -14.62 12.82 -12.34
C GLY A 107 -13.92 11.48 -12.16
N GLU A 108 -12.60 11.54 -12.09
CA GLU A 108 -11.73 10.48 -11.59
C GLU A 108 -10.85 11.02 -10.46
N LEU A 109 -10.76 10.28 -9.36
CA LEU A 109 -9.86 10.53 -8.25
C LEU A 109 -8.97 9.29 -8.05
N ARG A 110 -7.67 9.49 -7.87
CA ARG A 110 -6.73 8.47 -7.45
C ARG A 110 -6.15 8.86 -6.09
N LEU A 111 -6.28 7.97 -5.10
CA LEU A 111 -5.67 8.10 -3.78
C LEU A 111 -4.50 7.11 -3.69
N ASP A 112 -3.29 7.61 -3.45
CA ASP A 112 -2.05 6.83 -3.49
C ASP A 112 -1.52 6.47 -2.09
N PRO A 113 -0.77 5.35 -1.93
CA PRO A 113 -0.20 4.94 -0.64
C PRO A 113 0.85 5.89 -0.05
N ASP A 114 1.33 6.88 -0.82
CA ASP A 114 2.28 7.90 -0.39
C ASP A 114 1.59 9.17 0.16
N LEU A 115 0.29 9.07 0.44
CA LEU A 115 -0.62 10.16 0.85
C LEU A 115 -0.83 11.25 -0.20
N THR A 116 -0.44 11.05 -1.46
CA THR A 116 -0.79 11.98 -2.54
C THR A 116 -2.11 11.60 -3.21
N TYR A 117 -2.77 12.59 -3.82
CA TYR A 117 -3.89 12.34 -4.72
C TYR A 117 -3.74 13.07 -6.05
N THR A 118 -4.42 12.55 -7.07
CA THR A 118 -4.72 13.26 -8.31
C THR A 118 -6.21 13.15 -8.60
N TRP A 119 -6.86 14.27 -8.89
CA TRP A 119 -8.21 14.34 -9.42
C TRP A 119 -8.20 14.95 -10.82
N THR A 120 -9.07 14.45 -11.70
CA THR A 120 -9.33 14.96 -13.04
C THR A 120 -10.84 14.98 -13.30
N ARG A 121 -11.34 16.00 -13.99
CA ARG A 121 -12.75 16.10 -14.38
C ARG A 121 -13.09 15.00 -15.41
N SER A 122 -14.32 14.53 -15.35
CA SER A 122 -14.94 13.53 -16.24
C SER A 122 -15.17 14.07 -17.65
N GLU A 123 -15.68 15.30 -17.74
CA GLU A 123 -16.06 15.95 -18.98
C GLU A 123 -15.26 17.24 -19.22
N ALA A 124 -14.99 17.53 -20.49
CA ALA A 124 -14.54 18.85 -20.92
C ALA A 124 -15.74 19.80 -20.88
N VAL A 125 -15.66 20.84 -20.05
CA VAL A 125 -16.71 21.86 -19.93
C VAL A 125 -16.23 23.12 -20.66
N ASP A 126 -17.07 23.67 -21.54
CA ASP A 126 -16.85 24.96 -22.21
C ASP A 126 -17.01 26.16 -21.26
N ALA A 127 -16.33 26.10 -20.12
CA ALA A 127 -16.22 27.16 -19.13
C ALA A 127 -14.74 27.60 -19.05
N PRO A 128 -14.39 28.83 -19.48
CA PRO A 128 -13.00 29.24 -19.66
C PRO A 128 -12.18 29.36 -18.36
N ILE A 129 -12.82 29.21 -17.19
CA ILE A 129 -12.19 29.24 -15.86
C ILE A 129 -12.69 28.05 -15.04
N ALA A 130 -12.37 26.83 -15.47
CA ALA A 130 -12.72 25.59 -14.79
C ALA A 130 -11.47 24.79 -14.37
N ILE A 131 -11.45 24.29 -13.12
CA ILE A 131 -10.43 23.35 -12.67
C ILE A 131 -10.70 21.99 -13.33
N THR A 132 -9.84 21.61 -14.28
CA THR A 132 -9.87 20.33 -15.01
C THR A 132 -9.08 19.23 -14.32
N SER A 133 -8.07 19.59 -13.52
CA SER A 133 -7.32 18.66 -12.69
C SER A 133 -6.80 19.32 -11.41
N GLN A 134 -6.58 18.50 -10.37
CA GLN A 134 -6.05 18.93 -9.08
C GLN A 134 -5.12 17.84 -8.51
N ARG A 135 -4.09 18.25 -7.77
CA ARG A 135 -3.20 17.35 -7.01
C ARG A 135 -2.98 17.91 -5.61
N GLY A 136 -2.73 17.01 -4.65
CA GLY A 136 -2.56 17.38 -3.26
C GLY A 136 -2.24 16.18 -2.37
N ARG A 137 -2.50 16.32 -1.06
CA ARG A 137 -2.45 15.24 -0.09
C ARG A 137 -3.83 14.80 0.38
N TRP A 138 -3.95 13.55 0.80
CA TRP A 138 -5.13 13.03 1.47
C TRP A 138 -4.75 12.42 2.82
N ARG A 139 -5.67 12.45 3.78
CA ARG A 139 -5.54 11.74 5.07
C ARG A 139 -6.90 11.30 5.57
N LEU A 140 -6.99 10.10 6.12
CA LEU A 140 -8.11 9.72 6.97
C LEU A 140 -7.77 10.15 8.41
N LEU A 141 -8.64 10.93 9.05
CA LEU A 141 -8.48 11.33 10.45
C LEU A 141 -9.00 10.23 11.40
N PRO A 142 -8.55 10.17 12.67
CA PRO A 142 -9.03 9.18 13.65
C PRO A 142 -10.54 9.20 13.95
N ASP A 143 -11.24 10.27 13.57
CA ASP A 143 -12.70 10.40 13.65
C ASP A 143 -13.44 9.96 12.37
N GLY A 144 -12.73 9.35 11.41
CA GLY A 144 -13.28 8.84 10.15
C GLY A 144 -13.43 9.90 9.05
N ARG A 145 -13.10 11.18 9.30
CA ARG A 145 -13.18 12.22 8.27
C ARG A 145 -12.01 12.13 7.28
N LEU A 146 -12.32 12.10 5.99
CA LEU A 146 -11.32 12.23 4.92
C LEU A 146 -10.98 13.71 4.69
N LEU A 147 -9.73 14.07 4.98
CA LEU A 147 -9.13 15.36 4.66
C LEU A 147 -8.47 15.31 3.27
N ILE A 148 -8.70 16.35 2.45
CA ILE A 148 -8.15 16.51 1.09
C ILE A 148 -7.54 17.91 0.99
N GLU A 149 -6.23 17.98 0.78
CA GLU A 149 -5.41 19.20 0.84
C GLU A 149 -4.72 19.48 -0.52
N PRO A 150 -5.23 20.40 -1.36
CA PRO A 150 -4.57 20.77 -2.62
C PRO A 150 -3.16 21.31 -2.40
N PHE A 151 -2.21 20.99 -3.29
CA PHE A 151 -0.87 21.60 -3.26
C PHE A 151 -0.87 23.09 -3.63
N ALA A 152 -1.86 23.54 -4.41
CA ALA A 152 -2.04 24.93 -4.76
C ALA A 152 -2.89 25.63 -3.68
N VAL A 153 -2.25 26.46 -2.84
CA VAL A 153 -2.84 27.12 -1.66
C VAL A 153 -4.15 27.85 -1.94
N ASN A 154 -4.31 28.43 -3.15
CA ASN A 154 -5.50 29.18 -3.54
C ASN A 154 -6.62 28.32 -4.12
N GLN A 155 -6.43 27.01 -4.28
CA GLN A 155 -7.47 26.09 -4.74
C GLN A 155 -8.26 25.51 -3.56
N ARG A 156 -9.60 25.51 -3.67
CA ARG A 156 -10.44 24.68 -2.80
C ARG A 156 -10.26 23.20 -3.17
N PRO A 157 -10.39 22.25 -2.22
CA PRO A 157 -10.44 20.82 -2.53
C PRO A 157 -11.54 20.54 -3.57
N MET A 158 -11.34 19.62 -4.52
CA MET A 158 -12.40 19.22 -5.46
C MET A 158 -13.37 18.21 -4.86
N ILE A 159 -12.90 17.39 -3.92
CA ILE A 159 -13.76 16.51 -3.11
C ILE A 159 -14.34 17.33 -1.95
N ARG A 160 -15.65 17.25 -1.74
CA ARG A 160 -16.42 18.02 -0.75
C ARG A 160 -16.94 17.16 0.40
N VAL A 161 -17.44 15.97 0.07
CA VAL A 161 -18.18 15.10 0.99
C VAL A 161 -17.70 13.67 0.82
N ALA A 162 -17.56 12.96 1.94
CA ALA A 162 -17.46 11.51 1.98
C ALA A 162 -18.80 10.95 2.46
N ILE A 163 -19.37 10.02 1.71
CA ILE A 163 -20.64 9.35 2.02
C ILE A 163 -20.31 8.01 2.66
N LEU A 164 -20.94 7.75 3.81
CA LEU A 164 -20.70 6.58 4.64
C LEU A 164 -21.81 5.53 4.48
N ASP A 165 -21.47 4.25 4.65
CA ASP A 165 -22.43 3.16 4.84
C ASP A 165 -22.81 2.96 6.32
N ASP A 166 -23.73 2.04 6.59
CA ASP A 166 -24.17 1.66 7.95
C ASP A 166 -23.04 1.08 8.82
N SER A 167 -21.90 0.71 8.21
CA SER A 167 -20.67 0.28 8.89
C SER A 167 -19.66 1.43 9.09
N ASN A 168 -20.08 2.68 8.87
CA ASN A 168 -19.26 3.90 8.95
C ASN A 168 -18.03 3.88 8.01
N ARG A 169 -18.16 3.23 6.84
CA ARG A 169 -17.10 3.16 5.81
C ARG A 169 -17.43 4.10 4.66
N ILE A 170 -16.41 4.76 4.12
CA ILE A 170 -16.55 5.62 2.94
C ILE A 170 -16.83 4.74 1.72
N VAL A 171 -18.02 4.88 1.13
CA VAL A 171 -18.47 4.13 -0.06
C VAL A 171 -18.57 4.99 -1.32
N GLU A 172 -18.74 6.31 -1.16
CA GLU A 172 -18.78 7.27 -2.26
C GLU A 172 -18.14 8.60 -1.83
N LEU A 173 -17.46 9.27 -2.76
CA LEU A 173 -16.85 10.59 -2.58
C LEU A 173 -17.50 11.57 -3.56
N ALA A 174 -18.01 12.70 -3.09
CA ALA A 174 -18.66 13.68 -3.95
C ALA A 174 -17.76 14.89 -4.23
N SER A 175 -17.70 15.31 -5.50
CA SER A 175 -17.19 16.61 -5.92
C SER A 175 -18.35 17.56 -6.23
N ASP A 176 -18.05 18.83 -6.55
CA ASP A 176 -19.05 19.79 -7.04
C ASP A 176 -19.71 19.36 -8.38
N SER A 177 -19.22 18.29 -9.02
CA SER A 177 -19.77 17.69 -10.25
C SER A 177 -20.43 16.31 -10.03
N GLY A 178 -20.58 15.87 -8.77
CA GLY A 178 -21.30 14.64 -8.40
C GLY A 178 -20.43 13.55 -7.78
N GLY A 179 -20.97 12.34 -7.72
CA GLY A 179 -20.39 11.19 -7.02
C GLY A 179 -19.20 10.51 -7.74
N LEU A 180 -18.38 9.84 -6.94
CA LEU A 180 -17.24 9.00 -7.32
C LEU A 180 -17.29 7.73 -6.47
N ARG A 181 -17.31 6.55 -7.10
CA ARG A 181 -17.26 5.25 -6.40
C ARG A 181 -15.94 4.54 -6.67
N ARG A 182 -15.45 3.77 -5.68
CA ARG A 182 -14.18 3.03 -5.79
C ARG A 182 -14.25 2.04 -6.97
N GLU A 183 -13.35 2.20 -7.93
CA GLU A 183 -13.19 1.25 -9.03
C GLU A 183 -12.70 -0.07 -8.44
N SER A 184 -13.55 -1.10 -8.49
CA SER A 184 -13.13 -2.45 -8.10
C SER A 184 -11.94 -2.86 -8.97
N PRO A 185 -10.84 -3.35 -8.38
CA PRO A 185 -9.65 -3.69 -9.14
C PRO A 185 -10.03 -4.75 -10.17
N ARG A 186 -9.96 -4.37 -11.46
CA ARG A 186 -10.31 -5.26 -12.58
C ARG A 186 -9.61 -6.62 -12.35
N PRO A 187 -10.33 -7.75 -12.36
CA PRO A 187 -9.68 -9.04 -12.27
C PRO A 187 -8.67 -9.10 -13.42
N ARG A 188 -7.42 -9.48 -13.10
CA ARG A 188 -6.42 -9.70 -14.13
C ARG A 188 -7.00 -10.73 -15.09
N PRO A 189 -6.95 -10.52 -16.43
CA PRO A 189 -7.34 -11.58 -17.34
C PRO A 189 -6.49 -12.80 -16.99
N VAL A 190 -7.14 -13.89 -16.62
CA VAL A 190 -6.44 -15.16 -16.40
C VAL A 190 -5.91 -15.54 -17.77
N THR A 191 -4.59 -15.45 -17.95
CA THR A 191 -3.93 -15.94 -19.15
C THR A 191 -4.02 -17.46 -19.14
N THR A 192 -5.15 -18.00 -19.56
CA THR A 192 -5.31 -19.41 -19.86
C THR A 192 -4.13 -19.81 -20.75
N PRO A 193 -3.29 -20.76 -20.34
CA PRO A 193 -2.20 -21.22 -21.20
C PRO A 193 -2.81 -21.65 -22.54
N ALA A 194 -2.34 -21.04 -23.63
CA ALA A 194 -2.85 -21.39 -24.95
C ALA A 194 -2.68 -22.88 -25.15
N ALA A 195 -3.78 -23.60 -25.42
CA ALA A 195 -3.71 -25.02 -25.74
C ALA A 195 -2.78 -25.17 -26.94
N ASN A 196 -1.68 -25.90 -26.74
CA ASN A 196 -0.64 -26.05 -27.75
C ASN A 196 -1.27 -26.71 -28.99
N PRO A 197 -1.32 -26.02 -30.15
CA PRO A 197 -1.91 -26.62 -31.35
C PRO A 197 -1.11 -27.86 -31.72
N GLU A 198 -1.83 -28.92 -32.11
CA GLU A 198 -1.24 -30.24 -32.32
C GLU A 198 -0.12 -30.18 -33.37
N ALA A 199 1.07 -30.64 -32.99
CA ALA A 199 2.12 -30.92 -33.97
C ALA A 199 1.67 -32.12 -34.81
N PRO A 200 1.57 -32.00 -36.15
CA PRO A 200 1.05 -33.08 -36.98
C PRO A 200 1.90 -34.34 -36.86
N THR A 201 1.22 -35.48 -36.83
CA THR A 201 1.80 -36.81 -36.57
C THR A 201 2.89 -37.18 -37.59
N ARG A 202 3.93 -37.89 -37.14
CA ARG A 202 4.94 -38.48 -38.02
C ARG A 202 4.31 -39.40 -39.06
N GLU A 203 4.55 -39.13 -40.33
CA GLU A 203 4.44 -40.17 -41.36
C GLU A 203 5.59 -41.17 -41.21
N SER A 204 5.31 -42.29 -40.55
CA SER A 204 6.14 -43.50 -40.68
C SER A 204 5.75 -44.21 -41.97
N VAL A 205 6.50 -43.98 -43.05
CA VAL A 205 6.38 -44.77 -44.28
C VAL A 205 6.71 -46.22 -43.96
N ALA A 206 5.69 -47.08 -44.02
CA ALA A 206 5.83 -48.51 -43.77
C ALA A 206 6.30 -49.22 -45.05
N ASP A 207 7.38 -50.00 -44.92
CA ASP A 207 7.95 -50.84 -45.97
C ASP A 207 6.96 -51.95 -46.39
N PRO A 208 6.58 -52.07 -47.68
CA PRO A 208 5.57 -53.03 -48.12
C PRO A 208 6.15 -54.46 -48.17
N GLY A 209 5.74 -55.29 -47.20
CA GLY A 209 6.32 -56.62 -47.00
C GLY A 209 6.12 -57.62 -48.15
N ASP A 210 7.17 -58.40 -48.43
CA ASP A 210 7.18 -59.56 -49.32
C ASP A 210 6.07 -60.58 -48.98
N ARG A 211 5.33 -60.99 -50.01
CA ARG A 211 4.73 -62.34 -50.09
C ARG A 211 4.39 -62.78 -51.54
N ARG A 212 5.37 -63.44 -52.16
CA ARG A 212 5.27 -64.66 -53.00
C ARG A 212 3.97 -65.00 -53.76
N SER A 213 4.11 -65.40 -55.02
CA SER A 213 3.41 -66.58 -55.61
C SER A 213 4.19 -67.18 -56.79
N ASP A 214 4.29 -68.52 -56.77
CA ASP A 214 4.49 -69.55 -57.84
C ASP A 214 5.16 -69.20 -59.20
N ARG A 215 6.19 -69.93 -59.68
CA ARG A 215 6.31 -71.36 -60.15
C ARG A 215 5.71 -71.63 -61.55
N PRO A 216 6.23 -72.63 -62.31
CA PRO A 216 7.44 -73.44 -62.08
C PRO A 216 8.64 -73.06 -62.99
#